data_AF-A0AAQ4F8E4-F1
#
_entry.id   AF-A0AAQ4F8E4-F1
#
_cell.length_a   1.000
_cell.length_b   1.000
_cell.length_c   1.000
_cell.angle_alpha   90.00
_cell.angle_beta   90.00
_cell.angle_gamma   90.00
#
_symmetry.space_group_name_H-M   'P 1'
#
loop_
_entity.id
_entity.type
_entity.pdbx_description
1 polymer ?
#
loop_
_entity_poly.entity_id
_entity_poly.type
_entity_poly.pdbx_seq_one_letter_code
_entity_poly.pdbx_strand_id
1 'polypeptide(L)'
;VNFKGIFIAEPFKVFDYYEMLCSLIPELRHSKPGQLNSKKYALLKAVIADGDQKAPGCISFRELMQGGDADVKAAQDQVGMDDPLTIVFTSVCISAWA
;
A
#
# COMPACT_ATOMS: atom_id res chain seq x y z
N VAL A 1 -6.34 -12.98 -5.49
CA VAL A 1 -5.25 -12.02 -5.25
C VAL A 1 -5.03 -11.88 -3.75
N ASN A 2 -3.87 -12.31 -3.24
CA ASN A 2 -3.53 -12.12 -1.82
C ASN A 2 -2.91 -10.74 -1.64
N PHE A 3 -3.74 -9.76 -1.27
CA PHE A 3 -3.30 -8.39 -1.06
C PHE A 3 -2.59 -8.26 0.30
N LYS A 4 -1.28 -8.05 0.26
CA LYS A 4 -0.42 -8.02 1.47
C LYS A 4 0.00 -6.63 1.91
N GLY A 5 -0.07 -5.63 1.03
CA GLY A 5 0.43 -4.29 1.34
C GLY A 5 -0.31 -3.18 0.61
N ILE A 6 -0.47 -2.04 1.29
CA ILE A 6 -0.98 -0.79 0.71
C ILE A 6 0.18 0.17 0.55
N PHE A 7 0.27 0.86 -0.58
CA PHE A 7 1.12 2.04 -0.75
C PHE A 7 0.26 3.29 -0.62
N ILE A 8 0.69 4.25 0.19
CA ILE A 8 0.02 5.55 0.35
C ILE A 8 1.00 6.68 0.02
N ALA A 9 0.49 7.70 -0.67
CA ALA A 9 1.24 8.92 -0.95
C ALA A 9 1.30 9.82 0.30
N GLU A 10 2.17 10.82 0.25
CA GLU A 10 2.17 11.93 1.20
C GLU A 10 0.82 12.67 1.20
N PRO A 11 0.46 13.40 2.28
CA PRO A 11 -0.81 14.08 2.36
C PRO A 11 -0.86 15.18 1.32
N PHE A 12 -1.97 15.25 0.59
CA PHE A 12 -2.16 16.23 -0.45
C PHE A 12 -3.51 16.92 -0.31
N LYS A 13 -3.48 18.24 -0.12
CA LYS A 13 -4.66 19.07 0.15
C LYS A 13 -5.44 18.54 1.36
N VAL A 14 -6.62 17.97 1.12
CA VAL A 14 -7.52 17.43 2.14
C VAL A 14 -7.41 15.92 2.29
N PHE A 15 -6.52 15.27 1.53
CA PHE A 15 -6.32 13.83 1.58
C PHE A 15 -5.16 13.48 2.50
N ASP A 16 -5.49 12.91 3.66
CA ASP A 16 -4.54 12.23 4.55
C ASP A 16 -4.89 10.74 4.57
N TYR A 17 -4.19 9.98 3.71
CA TYR A 17 -4.41 8.54 3.59
C TYR A 17 -4.00 7.78 4.86
N TYR A 18 -3.03 8.29 5.61
CA TYR A 18 -2.58 7.63 6.84
C TYR A 18 -3.66 7.72 7.92
N GLU A 19 -4.23 8.90 8.14
CA GLU A 19 -5.31 9.09 9.11
C GLU A 19 -6.57 8.32 8.69
N MET A 20 -6.90 8.32 7.39
CA MET A 20 -8.00 7.51 6.86
C MET A 20 -7.79 6.01 7.12
N LEU A 21 -6.60 5.47 6.88
CA LEU A 21 -6.29 4.08 7.18
C LEU A 21 -6.33 3.80 8.68
N CYS A 22 -5.84 4.70 9.54
CA CYS A 22 -5.91 4.52 10.99
C CYS A 22 -7.35 4.49 11.52
N SER A 23 -8.29 5.19 10.86
CA SER A 23 -9.72 5.10 11.22
C SER A 23 -10.31 3.72 10.91
N LEU A 24 -9.80 3.04 9.88
CA LEU A 24 -10.26 1.73 9.42
C LEU A 24 -9.50 0.58 10.10
N ILE A 25 -8.24 0.83 10.46
CA ILE A 25 -7.26 -0.13 10.99
C ILE A 25 -6.54 0.54 12.18
N PRO A 26 -7.19 0.65 13.35
CA PRO A 26 -6.61 1.33 14.51
C PRO A 26 -5.30 0.69 14.99
N GLU A 27 -5.10 -0.61 14.74
CA GLU A 27 -3.88 -1.34 15.09
C GLU A 27 -2.63 -0.80 14.37
N LEU A 28 -2.80 -0.09 13.24
CA LEU A 28 -1.69 0.48 12.48
C LEU A 28 -0.84 1.43 13.34
N ARG A 29 -1.46 2.30 14.13
CA ARG A 29 -0.76 3.29 14.97
C ARG A 29 0.19 2.67 15.99
N HIS A 30 -0.06 1.42 16.38
CA HIS A 30 0.68 0.70 17.41
C HIS A 30 1.53 -0.45 16.83
N SER A 31 1.43 -0.69 15.53
CA SER A 31 2.19 -1.74 14.86
C SER A 31 3.64 -1.29 14.63
N LYS A 32 4.55 -2.25 14.54
CA LYS A 32 5.88 -2.00 13.98
C LYS A 32 5.79 -2.00 12.44
N PRO A 33 6.63 -1.24 11.73
CA PRO A 33 6.70 -1.29 10.27
C PRO A 33 6.77 -2.74 9.74
N GLY A 34 5.87 -3.08 8.81
CA GLY A 34 5.78 -4.42 8.21
C GLY A 34 5.20 -5.53 9.10
N GLN A 35 4.73 -5.21 10.31
CA GLN A 35 4.16 -6.17 11.26
C GLN A 35 2.70 -5.87 11.59
N LEU A 36 1.95 -5.32 10.63
CA LEU A 36 0.54 -5.04 10.83
C LEU A 36 -0.23 -6.34 11.07
N ASN A 37 -0.97 -6.38 12.18
CA ASN A 37 -1.83 -7.49 12.53
C ASN A 37 -3.26 -6.98 12.77
N SER A 38 -3.99 -6.73 11.69
CA SER A 38 -5.40 -6.35 11.77
C SER A 38 -6.28 -7.57 11.92
N LYS A 39 -7.18 -7.56 12.91
CA LYS A 39 -8.20 -8.62 13.05
C LYS A 39 -9.18 -8.64 11.88
N LYS A 40 -9.52 -7.46 11.35
CA LYS A 40 -10.46 -7.29 10.24
C LYS A 40 -9.83 -7.61 8.88
N TYR A 41 -8.56 -7.27 8.70
CA TYR A 41 -7.84 -7.44 7.44
C TYR A 41 -6.62 -8.36 7.63
N ALA A 42 -6.87 -9.63 7.95
CA ALA A 42 -5.82 -10.58 8.33
C ALA A 42 -4.72 -10.79 7.26
N LEU A 43 -5.04 -10.59 5.98
CA LEU A 43 -4.07 -10.73 4.87
C LEU A 43 -3.18 -9.50 4.69
N LEU A 44 -3.60 -8.33 5.17
CA LEU A 44 -2.82 -7.09 5.07
C LEU A 44 -1.72 -7.10 6.13
N LYS A 45 -0.46 -6.99 5.69
CA LYS A 45 0.74 -7.09 6.54
C LYS A 45 1.55 -5.80 6.62
N ALA A 46 1.45 -4.95 5.61
CA ALA A 46 2.25 -3.73 5.54
C ALA A 46 1.46 -2.54 4.97
N VAL A 47 1.83 -1.35 5.41
CA VAL A 47 1.51 -0.09 4.74
C VAL A 47 2.84 0.58 4.45
N ILE A 48 3.06 0.98 3.21
CA ILE A 48 4.24 1.72 2.76
C ILE A 48 3.80 3.17 2.59
N ALA A 49 4.46 4.09 3.29
CA ALA A 49 4.17 5.51 3.19
C ALA A 49 5.27 6.21 2.39
N ASP A 50 4.86 6.94 1.37
CA ASP A 50 5.69 7.87 0.63
C ASP A 50 5.72 9.24 1.35
N GLY A 51 6.90 9.87 1.39
CA GLY A 51 7.14 11.13 2.08
C GLY A 51 7.88 11.03 3.41
N ASP A 52 8.33 12.17 3.92
CA ASP A 52 9.21 12.29 5.10
C ASP A 52 8.43 12.43 6.43
N GLN A 53 7.09 12.44 6.38
CA GLN A 53 6.26 12.56 7.58
C GLN A 53 6.27 11.28 8.42
N LYS A 54 6.08 11.44 9.74
CA LYS A 54 5.94 10.28 10.63
C LYS A 54 4.60 9.59 10.41
N ALA A 55 4.65 8.37 9.90
CA ALA A 55 3.51 7.46 9.80
C ALA A 55 3.76 6.19 10.65
N PRO A 56 3.46 6.22 11.97
CA PRO A 56 3.62 5.05 12.85
C PRO A 56 3.03 3.77 12.28
N GLY A 57 3.80 2.68 12.34
CA GLY A 57 3.42 1.36 11.81
C GLY A 57 3.55 1.20 10.29
N CYS A 58 3.82 2.27 9.55
CA CYS A 58 4.14 2.20 8.13
C CYS A 58 5.64 1.97 7.90
N ILE A 59 5.98 1.31 6.79
CA ILE A 59 7.33 1.25 6.23
C ILE A 59 7.58 2.56 5.48
N SER A 60 8.70 3.22 5.75
CA SER A 60 9.13 4.37 4.95
C SER A 60 9.54 3.91 3.55
N PHE A 61 8.96 4.50 2.51
CA PHE A 61 9.36 4.21 1.14
C PHE A 61 10.83 4.55 0.88
N ARG A 62 11.32 5.68 1.43
CA ARG A 62 12.71 6.11 1.29
C ARG A 62 13.69 5.13 1.90
N GLU A 63 13.39 4.61 3.09
CA GLU A 63 14.22 3.58 3.74
C GLU A 63 14.14 2.25 2.98
N LEU A 64 12.96 1.88 2.49
CA LEU A 64 12.76 0.67 1.70
C LEU A 64 13.61 0.68 0.42
N MET A 65 13.68 1.83 -0.27
CA MET A 65 14.47 1.99 -1.49
C MET A 65 15.98 2.02 -1.25
N GLN A 66 16.44 2.22 -0.01
CA GLN A 66 17.86 2.12 0.36
C GLN A 66 18.28 0.66 0.63
N GLY A 67 17.32 -0.22 0.93
CA GLY A 67 17.58 -1.66 1.08
C GLY A 67 17.71 -2.33 -0.29
N GLY A 68 18.90 -2.82 -0.63
CA GLY A 68 19.24 -3.21 -2.00
C GLY A 68 19.87 -4.59 -2.14
N ASP A 69 19.28 -5.63 -1.54
CA ASP A 69 19.75 -7.03 -1.68
C ASP A 69 18.61 -8.02 -2.02
N ALA A 70 17.54 -7.54 -2.66
CA ALA A 70 16.46 -8.42 -3.10
C ALA A 70 16.94 -9.32 -4.26
N ASP A 71 16.64 -10.62 -4.18
CA ASP A 71 16.85 -11.55 -5.29
C ASP A 71 15.74 -11.34 -6.34
N VAL A 72 15.99 -10.37 -7.23
CA VAL A 72 15.06 -10.02 -8.31
C VAL A 72 14.85 -11.19 -9.27
N LYS A 73 15.88 -12.02 -9.48
CA LYS A 73 15.79 -13.16 -10.40
C LYS A 73 14.83 -14.22 -9.86
N ALA A 74 14.95 -14.57 -8.59
CA ALA A 74 14.02 -15.49 -7.94
C ALA A 74 12.57 -14.97 -7.91
N ALA A 75 12.38 -13.64 -7.84
CA ALA A 75 11.05 -13.03 -7.95
C ALA A 75 10.51 -13.10 -9.39
N GLN A 76 11.35 -12.86 -10.39
CA GLN A 76 10.99 -12.92 -11.81
C GLN A 76 10.58 -14.34 -12.22
N ASP A 77 11.28 -15.37 -11.73
CA ASP A 77 10.97 -16.77 -12.03
C ASP A 77 9.59 -17.23 -11.50
N GLN A 78 8.95 -16.44 -10.63
CA GLN A 78 7.62 -16.71 -10.07
C GLN A 78 6.47 -16.00 -10.81
N VAL A 79 6.76 -15.17 -11.82
CA VAL A 79 5.75 -14.38 -12.54
C VAL A 79 5.69 -14.81 -14.01
N GLY A 80 4.48 -15.09 -14.49
CA GLY A 80 4.20 -15.44 -15.88
C GLY A 80 3.73 -14.26 -16.73
N MET A 81 3.69 -14.44 -18.05
CA MET A 81 3.22 -13.40 -18.99
C MET A 81 1.74 -13.03 -18.79
N ASP A 82 0.92 -14.00 -18.37
CA ASP A 82 -0.52 -13.82 -18.20
C ASP A 82 -0.90 -13.33 -16.79
N ASP A 83 0.09 -13.12 -15.91
CA ASP A 83 -0.17 -12.62 -14.55
C ASP A 83 -0.58 -11.14 -14.58
N PRO A 84 -1.61 -10.75 -13.81
CA PRO A 84 -2.08 -9.38 -13.80
C PRO A 84 -1.06 -8.46 -13.12
N LEU A 85 -0.56 -7.46 -13.87
CA LEU A 85 0.34 -6.44 -13.34
C LEU A 85 -0.40 -5.25 -12.73
N THR A 86 -1.36 -4.67 -13.48
CA THR A 86 -2.06 -3.45 -13.07
C THR A 86 -3.55 -3.59 -13.33
N ILE A 87 -4.35 -3.32 -12.29
CA ILE A 87 -5.80 -3.14 -12.41
C ILE A 87 -6.08 -1.66 -12.22
N VAL A 88 -6.45 -0.96 -13.31
CA VAL A 88 -6.77 0.46 -13.28
C VAL A 88 -8.29 0.63 -13.24
N PHE A 89 -8.77 1.44 -12.30
CA PHE A 89 -10.17 1.86 -12.26
C PHE A 89 -10.32 3.17 -13.04
N THR A 90 -11.28 3.20 -13.96
CA THR A 90 -11.68 4.41 -14.69
C THR A 90 -13.11 4.76 -14.32
N SER A 91 -13.43 6.05 -14.29
CA SER A 91 -14.83 6.49 -14.19
C SER A 91 -15.51 6.31 -15.54
N VAL A 92 -16.62 5.58 -15.57
CA VAL A 92 -17.52 5.60 -16.73
C VAL A 92 -18.34 6.89 -16.61
N CYS A 93 -18.02 7.91 -17.40
CA CYS A 93 -18.86 9.10 -17.50
C CYS A 93 -19.92 8.87 -18.59
N ILE A 94 -21.15 8.54 -18.20
CA ILE A 94 -22.31 8.72 -19.09
C ILE A 94 -22.81 10.14 -18.86
N SER A 95 -22.42 11.08 -19.71
CA SER A 95 -23.14 12.35 -19.83
C SER A 95 -24.41 12.07 -20.61
N ALA A 96 -25.53 11.89 -19.91
CA ALA A 96 -26.85 11.90 -20.51
C ALA A 96 -27.22 13.34 -20.88
N TRP A 97 -26.97 13.72 -22.14
CA TRP A 97 -27.68 14.81 -22.81
C TRP A 97 -28.29 14.20 -24.08
N ALA A 98 -29.55 13.81 -23.96
CA ALA A 98 -30.48 13.55 -25.06
C ALA A 98 -31.76 14.34 -24.74
#